data_AF-A0A0S2DKJ3-F1
#
_entry.id   AF-A0A0S2DKJ3-F1
#
_cell.length_a   1.000
_cell.length_b   1.000
_cell.length_c   1.000
_cell.angle_alpha   90.00
_cell.angle_beta   90.00
_cell.angle_gamma   90.00
#
_symmetry.space_group_name_H-M   'P 1'
#
loop_
_entity.id
_entity.type
_entity.pdbx_description
1 polymer ?
#
loop_
_entity_poly.entity_id
_entity_poly.type
_entity_poly.pdbx_seq_one_letter_code
_entity_poly.pdbx_strand_id
1 'polypeptide(L)'
;MSLIVNRISARAAPRRSLPGARSRQRGFSLIEVLIAMLVIGFGLLGLAMMQTLSVRYSQSANYRTQAFNLAYDLFDQIRANRALSAQFTKIDEGSFSGVTGKNCSRATSGFVGPAESATRWKCQVRSTLGAGAFAQVTQDGARTTVTISWSDARAAVGAVGNNANGRITVSSDL
;
A
#
# COMPACT_ATOMS: atom_id res chain seq x y z
N MET A 1 60.67 -72.93 28.50
CA MET A 1 59.54 -73.66 27.90
C MET A 1 59.03 -72.83 26.74
N SER A 2 59.52 -73.11 25.53
CA SER A 2 59.15 -72.41 24.30
C SER A 2 57.66 -72.53 24.03
N LEU A 3 56.98 -71.42 23.75
CA LEU A 3 55.72 -71.43 23.04
C LEU A 3 55.95 -70.83 21.65
N ILE A 4 55.66 -71.67 20.67
CA ILE A 4 55.90 -71.57 19.24
C ILE A 4 54.54 -71.27 18.56
N VAL A 5 54.57 -70.35 17.58
CA VAL A 5 53.53 -69.95 16.58
C VAL A 5 52.17 -69.43 17.11
N ASN A 6 51.43 -68.56 16.42
CA ASN A 6 51.16 -68.55 14.98
C ASN A 6 50.76 -67.15 14.50
N ARG A 7 51.48 -66.57 13.52
CA ARG A 7 51.06 -65.33 12.85
C ARG A 7 50.04 -65.67 11.78
N ILE A 8 48.77 -65.37 12.04
CA ILE A 8 47.71 -65.47 11.04
C ILE A 8 47.98 -64.42 9.96
N SER A 9 48.38 -64.89 8.77
CA SER A 9 48.58 -64.07 7.58
C SER A 9 47.21 -63.67 7.01
N ALA A 10 46.80 -62.42 7.25
CA ALA A 10 45.60 -61.84 6.63
C ALA A 10 45.90 -61.53 5.16
N ARG A 11 45.37 -62.35 4.24
CA ARG A 11 45.37 -62.06 2.80
C ARG A 11 44.49 -60.85 2.51
N ALA A 12 45.09 -59.77 2.01
CA ALA A 12 44.37 -58.62 1.47
C ALA A 12 43.62 -59.04 0.18
N ALA A 13 42.30 -58.89 0.17
CA ALA A 13 41.47 -59.10 -1.02
C ALA A 13 41.63 -57.91 -2.00
N PRO A 14 41.60 -58.14 -3.33
CA PRO A 14 41.66 -57.06 -4.31
C PRO A 14 40.36 -56.25 -4.29
N ARG A 15 40.47 -54.93 -4.12
CA ARG A 15 39.35 -54.00 -4.30
C ARG A 15 38.96 -53.97 -5.79
N ARG A 16 37.83 -54.58 -6.12
CA ARG A 16 37.22 -54.51 -7.46
C ARG A 16 36.71 -53.08 -7.68
N SER A 17 37.41 -52.29 -8.49
CA SER A 17 36.91 -51.00 -8.96
C SER A 17 35.71 -51.25 -9.88
N LEU A 18 34.52 -50.87 -9.44
CA LEU A 18 33.34 -50.87 -10.30
C LEU A 18 33.53 -49.79 -11.36
N PRO A 19 33.32 -50.09 -12.66
CA PRO A 19 33.38 -49.07 -13.70
C PRO A 19 32.28 -48.05 -13.44
N GLY A 20 32.67 -46.80 -13.16
CA GLY A 20 31.74 -45.69 -13.02
C GLY A 20 30.90 -45.57 -14.29
N ALA A 21 29.58 -45.64 -14.14
CA ALA A 21 28.65 -45.38 -15.23
C ALA A 21 28.97 -44.00 -15.80
N ARG A 22 29.51 -43.96 -17.02
CA ARG A 22 29.85 -42.71 -17.71
C ARG A 22 28.53 -42.02 -18.01
N SER A 23 28.15 -41.02 -17.21
CA SER A 23 26.97 -40.20 -17.49
C SER A 23 27.18 -39.57 -18.87
N ARG A 24 26.37 -39.96 -19.85
CA ARG A 24 26.35 -39.30 -21.15
C ARG A 24 25.83 -37.89 -20.89
N GLN A 25 26.75 -36.91 -20.85
CA GLN A 25 26.38 -35.49 -20.95
C GLN A 25 25.59 -35.32 -22.26
N ARG A 26 24.28 -35.15 -22.11
CA ARG A 26 23.43 -34.69 -23.21
C ARG A 26 23.65 -33.18 -23.28
N GLY A 27 24.34 -32.73 -24.32
CA GLY A 27 24.48 -31.30 -24.61
C GLY A 27 23.10 -30.68 -24.85
N PHE A 28 22.94 -29.42 -24.45
CA PHE A 28 21.72 -28.66 -24.70
C PHE A 28 21.57 -28.38 -26.20
N SER A 29 20.37 -28.56 -26.72
CA SER A 29 20.07 -28.21 -28.11
C SER A 29 19.79 -26.70 -28.22
N LEU A 30 20.17 -26.08 -29.34
CA LEU A 30 19.94 -24.65 -29.58
C LEU A 30 18.44 -24.28 -29.54
N ILE A 31 17.58 -25.23 -29.92
CA ILE A 31 16.11 -25.07 -29.84
C ILE A 31 15.61 -25.00 -28.39
N GLU A 32 16.29 -25.66 -27.46
CA GLU A 32 15.90 -25.70 -26.04
C GLU A 32 16.14 -24.35 -25.37
N VAL A 33 17.28 -23.71 -25.69
CA VAL A 33 17.59 -22.35 -25.24
C VAL A 33 16.61 -21.33 -25.81
N LEU A 34 16.22 -21.49 -27.09
CA LEU A 34 15.28 -20.60 -27.76
C LEU A 34 13.88 -20.67 -27.14
N ILE A 35 13.40 -21.89 -26.84
CA ILE A 35 12.14 -22.10 -26.11
C ILE A 35 12.23 -21.54 -24.69
N ALA A 36 13.35 -21.74 -23.99
CA ALA A 36 13.54 -21.19 -22.64
C ALA A 36 13.47 -19.65 -22.63
N MET A 37 14.14 -18.99 -23.58
CA MET A 37 14.06 -17.53 -23.73
C MET A 37 12.64 -17.05 -24.05
N LEU A 38 11.90 -17.80 -24.88
CA LEU A 38 10.50 -17.49 -25.19
C LEU A 38 9.60 -17.59 -23.95
N VAL A 39 9.71 -18.67 -23.17
CA VAL A 39 8.95 -18.86 -21.93
C VAL A 39 9.30 -17.78 -20.90
N ILE A 40 10.59 -17.47 -20.72
CA ILE A 40 11.03 -16.39 -19.83
C ILE A 40 10.49 -15.04 -20.30
N GLY A 41 10.51 -14.77 -21.60
CA GLY A 41 9.96 -13.54 -22.18
C GLY A 41 8.49 -13.33 -21.80
N PHE A 42 7.65 -14.36 -21.99
CA PHE A 42 6.24 -14.30 -21.56
C PHE A 42 6.09 -14.18 -20.04
N GLY A 43 6.91 -14.88 -19.27
CA GLY A 43 6.90 -14.78 -17.80
C GLY A 43 7.21 -13.37 -17.29
N LEU A 44 8.21 -12.70 -17.89
CA LEU A 44 8.59 -11.34 -17.52
C LEU A 44 7.53 -10.29 -17.89
N LEU A 45 6.83 -10.48 -19.02
CA LEU A 45 5.69 -9.62 -19.38
C LEU A 45 4.55 -9.74 -18.36
N GLY A 46 4.26 -10.97 -17.91
CA GLY A 46 3.28 -11.20 -16.84
C GLY A 46 3.68 -10.51 -15.52
N LEU A 47 4.95 -10.64 -15.12
CA LEU A 47 5.47 -10.01 -13.90
C LEU A 47 5.44 -8.47 -13.99
N ALA A 48 5.77 -7.88 -15.13
CA ALA A 48 5.73 -6.42 -15.32
C ALA A 48 4.31 -5.86 -15.16
N MET A 49 3.30 -6.57 -15.67
CA MET A 49 1.91 -6.20 -15.49
C MET A 49 1.47 -6.28 -14.03
N MET A 50 1.83 -7.37 -13.33
CA MET A 50 1.54 -7.52 -11.90
C MET A 50 2.22 -6.43 -11.06
N GLN A 51 3.47 -6.09 -11.36
CA GLN A 51 4.21 -5.02 -10.68
C GLN A 51 3.47 -3.68 -10.81
N THR A 52 2.97 -3.37 -12.01
CA THR A 52 2.21 -2.13 -12.26
C THR A 52 0.93 -2.08 -11.43
N LEU A 53 0.19 -3.19 -11.37
CA LEU A 53 -1.03 -3.29 -10.56
C LEU A 53 -0.73 -3.15 -9.06
N SER A 54 0.32 -3.81 -8.57
CA SER A 54 0.76 -3.73 -7.17
C SER A 54 1.06 -2.30 -6.73
N VAL A 55 1.81 -1.54 -7.55
CA VAL A 55 2.10 -0.13 -7.26
C VAL A 55 0.82 0.72 -7.19
N ARG A 56 -0.13 0.50 -8.11
CA ARG A 56 -1.41 1.23 -8.12
C ARG A 56 -2.24 0.96 -6.87
N TYR A 57 -2.35 -0.30 -6.46
CA TYR A 57 -3.07 -0.67 -5.24
C TYR A 57 -2.41 -0.10 -3.99
N SER A 58 -1.08 -0.15 -3.91
CA SER A 58 -0.31 0.47 -2.83
C SER A 58 -0.58 1.97 -2.73
N GLN A 59 -0.61 2.67 -3.87
CA GLN A 59 -0.92 4.10 -3.91
C GLN A 59 -2.35 4.41 -3.45
N SER A 60 -3.36 3.64 -3.90
CA SER A 60 -4.75 3.81 -3.45
C SER A 60 -4.90 3.55 -1.94
N ALA A 61 -4.25 2.50 -1.42
CA ALA A 61 -4.21 2.23 0.01
C ALA A 61 -3.57 3.38 0.80
N ASN A 62 -2.50 3.98 0.28
CA ASN A 62 -1.86 5.14 0.90
C ASN A 62 -2.81 6.35 0.97
N TYR A 63 -3.54 6.66 -0.10
CA TYR A 63 -4.56 7.72 -0.07
C TYR A 63 -5.66 7.47 0.96
N ARG A 64 -6.13 6.22 1.09
CA ARG A 64 -7.09 5.85 2.15
C ARG A 64 -6.53 6.11 3.54
N THR A 65 -5.29 5.69 3.80
CA THR A 65 -4.62 5.94 5.08
C THR A 65 -4.47 7.43 5.37
N GLN A 66 -4.08 8.22 4.37
CA GLN A 66 -3.98 9.68 4.51
C GLN A 66 -5.35 10.32 4.81
N ALA A 67 -6.40 9.88 4.12
CA ALA A 67 -7.77 10.33 4.38
C ALA A 67 -8.21 9.98 5.81
N PHE A 68 -7.91 8.76 6.29
CA PHE A 68 -8.21 8.35 7.66
C PHE A 68 -7.51 9.24 8.69
N ASN A 69 -6.21 9.50 8.50
CA ASN A 69 -5.46 10.40 9.38
C ASN A 69 -6.06 11.80 9.41
N LEU A 70 -6.49 12.34 8.26
CA LEU A 70 -7.17 13.63 8.18
C LEU A 70 -8.53 13.64 8.89
N ALA A 71 -9.29 12.54 8.82
CA ALA A 71 -10.55 12.42 9.55
C ALA A 71 -10.34 12.41 11.07
N TYR A 72 -9.33 11.67 11.55
CA TYR A 72 -8.97 11.68 12.98
C TYR A 72 -8.45 13.02 13.46
N ASP A 73 -7.61 13.72 12.67
CA ASP A 73 -7.17 15.08 12.97
C ASP A 73 -8.37 16.03 13.14
N LEU A 74 -9.40 15.90 12.29
CA LEU A 74 -10.63 16.68 12.45
C LEU A 74 -11.39 16.35 13.73
N PHE A 75 -11.52 15.07 14.08
CA PHE A 75 -12.16 14.67 15.34
C PHE A 75 -11.44 15.24 16.56
N ASP A 76 -10.11 15.23 16.55
CA ASP A 76 -9.31 15.80 17.62
C ASP A 76 -9.50 17.32 17.72
N GLN A 77 -9.59 18.02 16.59
CA GLN A 77 -9.92 19.45 16.57
C GLN A 77 -11.33 19.74 17.12
N ILE A 78 -12.33 18.91 16.78
CA ILE A 78 -13.70 19.06 17.30
C ILE A 78 -13.71 18.81 18.81
N ARG A 79 -13.01 17.79 19.30
CA ARG A 79 -12.90 17.50 20.75
C ARG A 79 -12.22 18.64 21.51
N ALA A 80 -11.13 19.16 20.97
CA ALA A 80 -10.43 20.30 21.56
C ALA A 80 -11.28 21.57 21.59
N ASN A 81 -12.22 21.72 20.65
CA ASN A 81 -13.10 22.88 20.52
C ASN A 81 -14.58 22.51 20.68
N ARG A 82 -14.91 21.64 21.64
CA ARG A 82 -16.27 21.05 21.78
C ARG A 82 -17.38 22.09 21.86
N ALA A 83 -17.12 23.23 22.51
CA ALA A 83 -18.06 24.36 22.62
C ALA A 83 -18.41 25.01 21.27
N LEU A 84 -17.55 24.85 20.26
CA LEU A 84 -17.72 25.40 18.90
C LEU A 84 -17.84 24.28 17.85
N SER A 85 -18.18 23.06 18.27
CA SER A 85 -18.35 21.88 17.41
C SER A 85 -19.32 22.11 16.25
N ALA A 86 -20.38 22.89 16.47
CA ALA A 86 -21.35 23.29 15.45
C ALA A 86 -20.76 24.13 14.28
N GLN A 87 -19.53 24.63 14.40
CA GLN A 87 -18.85 25.28 13.27
C GLN A 87 -18.28 24.25 12.28
N PHE A 88 -17.95 23.04 12.75
CA PHE A 88 -17.40 21.98 11.91
C PHE A 88 -18.47 21.24 11.10
N THR A 89 -19.74 21.27 11.52
CA THR A 89 -20.87 20.72 10.73
C THR A 89 -21.17 21.54 9.48
N LYS A 90 -20.60 22.74 9.35
CA LYS A 90 -20.64 23.57 8.13
C LYS A 90 -19.66 23.09 7.05
N ILE A 91 -18.93 22.01 7.30
CA ILE A 91 -18.05 21.40 6.31
C ILE A 91 -18.91 20.44 5.47
N ASP A 92 -19.24 20.89 4.26
CA ASP A 92 -19.89 20.10 3.22
C ASP A 92 -19.11 20.21 1.89
N GLU A 93 -19.54 19.50 0.85
CA GLU A 93 -18.90 19.53 -0.48
C GLU A 93 -18.78 20.95 -1.04
N GLY A 94 -19.81 21.78 -0.91
CA GLY A 94 -19.83 23.17 -1.35
C GLY A 94 -18.85 24.05 -0.58
N SER A 95 -18.56 23.72 0.68
CA SER A 95 -17.59 24.45 1.52
C SER A 95 -16.14 24.34 1.01
N PHE A 96 -15.86 23.44 0.07
CA PHE A 96 -14.57 23.31 -0.62
C PHE A 96 -14.46 24.18 -1.88
N SER A 97 -15.50 24.92 -2.25
CA SER A 97 -15.44 25.92 -3.32
C SER A 97 -14.33 26.93 -3.05
N GLY A 98 -13.47 27.18 -4.05
CA GLY A 98 -12.32 28.07 -3.94
C GLY A 98 -11.12 27.54 -3.14
N VAL A 99 -11.20 26.36 -2.52
CA VAL A 99 -10.06 25.75 -1.82
C VAL A 99 -9.12 25.12 -2.84
N THR A 100 -7.90 25.63 -2.97
CA THR A 100 -6.96 25.16 -4.00
C THR A 100 -6.04 24.04 -3.53
N GLY A 101 -5.94 23.80 -2.22
CA GLY A 101 -4.97 22.88 -1.63
C GLY A 101 -3.53 23.37 -1.68
N LYS A 102 -3.31 24.66 -1.96
CA LYS A 102 -1.99 25.30 -1.95
C LYS A 102 -1.87 26.21 -0.73
N ASN A 103 -0.66 26.32 -0.18
CA ASN A 103 -0.33 27.21 0.94
C ASN A 103 -1.25 27.01 2.17
N CYS A 104 -1.34 25.77 2.66
CA CYS A 104 -2.07 25.45 3.89
C CYS A 104 -1.29 25.88 5.15
N SER A 105 -0.92 27.16 5.20
CA SER A 105 -0.17 27.76 6.29
C SER A 105 -0.97 27.75 7.59
N ARG A 106 -0.29 27.57 8.70
CA ARG A 106 -0.85 27.73 10.04
C ARG A 106 -0.38 29.07 10.59
N ALA A 107 -1.30 29.87 11.12
CA ALA A 107 -0.90 31.03 11.90
C ALA A 107 0.04 30.59 13.03
N THR A 108 1.21 31.23 13.10
CA THR A 108 2.27 30.93 14.08
C THR A 108 2.18 31.83 15.31
N SER A 109 1.35 32.85 15.27
CA SER A 109 1.08 33.78 16.35
C SER A 109 -0.42 34.07 16.45
N GLY A 110 -0.90 34.29 17.66
CA GLY A 110 -2.31 34.51 17.95
C GLY A 110 -3.11 33.23 18.23
N PHE A 111 -4.35 33.41 18.65
CA PHE A 111 -5.30 32.32 18.86
C PHE A 111 -5.87 31.88 17.51
N VAL A 112 -5.70 30.60 17.17
CA VAL A 112 -6.32 30.01 15.97
C VAL A 112 -7.71 29.54 16.33
N GLY A 113 -8.72 30.23 15.82
CA GLY A 113 -10.11 29.85 16.01
C GLY A 113 -10.50 28.56 15.26
N PRO A 114 -11.63 27.93 15.60
CA PRO A 114 -12.11 26.73 14.93
C PRO A 114 -12.42 26.95 13.43
N ALA A 115 -12.88 28.15 13.05
CA ALA A 115 -13.15 28.48 11.65
C ALA A 115 -11.86 28.54 10.80
N GLU A 116 -10.78 29.08 11.36
CA GLU A 116 -9.47 29.13 10.71
C GLU A 116 -8.85 27.73 10.66
N SER A 117 -8.94 26.97 11.75
CA SER A 117 -8.50 25.57 11.82
C SER A 117 -9.23 24.70 10.78
N ALA A 118 -10.55 24.84 10.66
CA ALA A 118 -11.35 24.17 9.64
C ALA A 118 -10.96 24.58 8.22
N THR A 119 -10.67 25.86 7.98
CA THR A 119 -10.22 26.35 6.66
C THR A 119 -8.87 25.76 6.28
N ARG A 120 -7.92 25.73 7.22
CA ARG A 120 -6.62 25.09 7.04
C ARG A 120 -6.77 23.60 6.77
N TRP A 121 -7.60 22.91 7.54
CA TRP A 121 -7.86 21.48 7.38
C TRP A 121 -8.45 21.17 5.99
N LYS A 122 -9.44 21.95 5.51
CA LYS A 122 -9.98 21.81 4.15
C LYS A 122 -8.89 21.98 3.08
N CYS A 123 -7.99 22.95 3.26
CA CYS A 123 -6.83 23.10 2.38
C CYS A 123 -5.96 21.83 2.41
N GLN A 124 -5.67 21.31 3.60
CA GLN A 124 -4.84 20.12 3.75
C GLN A 124 -5.45 18.90 3.04
N VAL A 125 -6.77 18.69 3.18
CA VAL A 125 -7.51 17.63 2.47
C VAL A 125 -7.25 17.70 0.96
N ARG A 126 -7.37 18.87 0.33
CA ARG A 126 -7.08 19.04 -1.11
C ARG A 126 -5.60 18.94 -1.47
N SER A 127 -4.71 19.38 -0.57
CA SER A 127 -3.27 19.27 -0.78
C SER A 127 -2.80 17.80 -0.79
N THR A 128 -3.45 16.97 0.03
CA THR A 128 -3.06 15.58 0.29
C THR A 128 -3.76 14.63 -0.68
N LEU A 129 -5.07 14.78 -0.87
CA LEU A 129 -5.90 13.85 -1.66
C LEU A 129 -6.17 14.34 -3.09
N GLY A 130 -5.85 15.60 -3.40
CA GLY A 130 -6.00 16.20 -4.73
C GLY A 130 -7.11 17.24 -4.83
N ALA A 131 -7.12 18.00 -5.93
CA ALA A 131 -8.00 19.15 -6.11
C ALA A 131 -9.51 18.81 -6.14
N GLY A 132 -9.87 17.59 -6.55
CA GLY A 132 -11.24 17.09 -6.53
C GLY A 132 -11.68 16.53 -5.19
N ALA A 133 -10.82 16.54 -4.16
CA ALA A 133 -11.18 16.02 -2.85
C ALA A 133 -12.07 17.00 -2.08
N PHE A 134 -13.00 16.43 -1.35
CA PHE A 134 -13.91 17.15 -0.45
C PHE A 134 -14.28 16.28 0.75
N ALA A 135 -14.87 16.91 1.75
CA ALA A 135 -15.35 16.24 2.93
C ALA A 135 -16.73 16.77 3.32
N GLN A 136 -17.47 15.95 4.03
CA GLN A 136 -18.77 16.28 4.60
C GLN A 136 -18.81 15.81 6.05
N VAL A 137 -19.19 16.72 6.93
CA VAL A 137 -19.38 16.46 8.35
C VAL A 137 -20.87 16.51 8.63
N THR A 138 -21.39 15.44 9.21
CA THR A 138 -22.78 15.33 9.63
C THR A 138 -22.82 14.99 11.10
N GLN A 139 -23.78 15.56 11.82
CA GLN A 139 -23.95 15.32 13.25
C GLN A 139 -25.39 14.86 13.50
N ASP A 140 -25.53 13.73 14.17
CA ASP A 140 -26.80 13.14 14.61
C ASP A 140 -26.73 12.92 16.13
N GLY A 141 -27.30 13.86 16.88
CA GLY A 141 -27.14 13.92 18.33
C GLY A 141 -25.68 14.02 18.77
N ALA A 142 -25.22 13.03 19.55
CA ALA A 142 -23.83 12.94 20.00
C ALA A 142 -22.88 12.33 18.95
N ARG A 143 -23.42 11.71 17.89
CA ARG A 143 -22.60 11.05 16.87
C ARG A 143 -22.22 12.04 15.78
N THR A 144 -20.93 12.19 15.54
CA THR A 144 -20.39 12.97 14.44
C THR A 144 -19.77 12.03 13.40
N THR A 145 -20.21 12.17 12.16
CA THR A 145 -19.77 11.39 11.01
C THR A 145 -19.04 12.28 10.02
N VAL A 146 -17.79 11.93 9.74
CA VAL A 146 -16.91 12.60 8.77
C VAL A 146 -16.77 11.68 7.57
N THR A 147 -17.21 12.16 6.41
CA THR A 147 -17.05 11.48 5.12
C THR A 147 -16.04 12.26 4.29
N ILE A 148 -15.02 11.59 3.76
CA ILE A 148 -14.01 12.19 2.88
C ILE A 148 -14.05 11.46 1.54
N SER A 149 -14.11 12.23 0.46
CA SER A 149 -14.19 11.73 -0.91
C SER A 149 -13.06 12.33 -1.75
N TRP A 150 -12.46 11.54 -2.63
CA TRP A 150 -11.42 11.97 -3.57
C TRP A 150 -11.48 11.20 -4.88
N SER A 151 -10.77 11.68 -5.91
CA SER A 151 -10.62 10.96 -7.17
C SER A 151 -9.59 9.83 -7.04
N ASP A 152 -10.03 8.58 -7.11
CA ASP A 152 -9.23 7.36 -7.18
C ASP A 152 -9.22 6.73 -8.59
N ALA A 153 -9.00 7.55 -9.62
CA ALA A 153 -8.81 7.11 -11.01
C ALA A 153 -7.66 6.10 -11.19
N ARG A 154 -6.83 5.91 -10.17
CA ARG A 154 -5.61 5.08 -10.19
C ARG A 154 -5.91 3.62 -9.84
N ALA A 155 -6.93 3.38 -9.02
CA ALA A 155 -7.45 2.04 -8.70
C ALA A 155 -8.38 1.47 -9.80
N ALA A 156 -8.88 2.31 -10.70
CA ALA A 156 -9.78 1.91 -11.76
C ALA A 156 -9.05 1.14 -12.88
N VAL A 157 -9.12 -0.19 -12.86
CA VAL A 157 -8.85 -1.04 -14.03
C VAL A 157 -10.21 -1.45 -14.61
N GLY A 158 -10.55 -0.93 -15.80
CA GLY A 158 -11.80 -1.27 -16.50
C GLY A 158 -13.05 -0.52 -16.01
N ALA A 159 -12.92 0.57 -15.24
CA ALA A 159 -14.09 1.38 -14.87
C ALA A 159 -14.66 2.11 -16.09
N VAL A 160 -15.91 1.79 -16.44
CA VAL A 160 -16.69 2.54 -17.43
C VAL A 160 -17.42 3.66 -16.69
N GLY A 161 -17.04 4.91 -16.97
CA GLY A 161 -17.62 6.13 -16.37
C GLY A 161 -16.77 6.78 -15.27
N ASN A 162 -17.07 8.04 -14.96
CA ASN A 162 -16.34 8.92 -14.04
C ASN A 162 -16.37 8.48 -12.55
N ASN A 163 -16.71 7.24 -12.25
CA ASN A 163 -17.02 6.76 -10.90
C ASN A 163 -15.80 6.15 -10.18
N ALA A 164 -14.61 6.66 -10.49
CA ALA A 164 -13.40 6.27 -9.80
C ALA A 164 -13.18 7.17 -8.57
N ASN A 165 -14.17 7.23 -7.68
CA ASN A 165 -14.10 8.07 -6.48
C ASN A 165 -13.84 7.20 -5.25
N GLY A 166 -12.69 7.41 -4.60
CA GLY A 166 -12.39 6.83 -3.30
C GLY A 166 -13.18 7.56 -2.21
N ARG A 167 -13.71 6.82 -1.24
CA ARG A 167 -14.47 7.38 -0.12
C ARG A 167 -14.14 6.65 1.17
N ILE A 168 -14.01 7.39 2.26
CA ILE A 168 -14.04 6.85 3.62
C ILE A 168 -15.14 7.55 4.42
N THR A 169 -15.72 6.83 5.36
CA THR A 169 -16.67 7.37 6.33
C THR A 169 -16.24 6.91 7.71
N VAL A 170 -16.01 7.85 8.61
CA VAL A 170 -15.59 7.60 9.99
C VAL A 170 -16.60 8.27 10.91
N SER A 171 -17.03 7.57 11.95
CA SER A 171 -17.96 8.13 12.94
C SER A 171 -17.36 8.02 14.33
N SER A 172 -17.57 9.06 15.15
CA SER A 172 -17.23 9.07 16.57
C SER A 172 -18.38 9.67 17.36
N ASP A 173 -18.63 9.13 18.54
CA ASP A 173 -19.48 9.80 19.53
C ASP A 173 -18.60 10.87 20.24
N LEU A 174 -19.10 12.10 20.35
CA LEU A 174 -18.35 13.30 20.79
C LEU A 174 -18.97 14.04 21.96
#